data_AF-A0A7C1LM07-F1
#
_entry.id   AF-A0A7C1LM07-F1
#
_cell.length_a   1.000
_cell.length_b   1.000
_cell.length_c   1.000
_cell.angle_alpha   90.00
_cell.angle_beta   90.00
_cell.angle_gamma   90.00
#
_symmetry.space_group_name_H-M   'P 1'
#
loop_
_entity.id
_entity.type
_entity.pdbx_description
1 polymer ?
#
loop_
_entity_poly.entity_id
_entity_poly.type
_entity_poly.pdbx_seq_one_letter_code
_entity_poly.pdbx_strand_id
1 'polypeptide(L)'
;MGNNNSENKKIEELREFINEIDDKIIILLNERGEIVLKIGNLKKILDLNVFQPIREKEIIERIKTKSSILKPMSIEAIWREILSASKLIQGFINRIGFLGPVGTFTHQAALGYFPKAGTE
;
A
#
# COMPACT_ATOMS: atom_id res chain seq x y z
N MET A 1 40.49 10.01 -17.73
CA MET A 1 39.07 10.42 -17.85
C MET A 1 38.19 9.44 -18.64
N GLY A 2 38.60 8.17 -18.85
CA GLY A 2 37.83 7.19 -19.65
C GLY A 2 36.87 6.26 -18.88
N ASN A 3 37.00 6.11 -17.55
CA ASN A 3 36.21 5.13 -16.77
C ASN A 3 34.77 5.58 -16.46
N ASN A 4 34.51 6.87 -16.33
CA ASN A 4 33.19 7.35 -15.89
C ASN A 4 32.08 7.08 -16.90
N ASN A 5 32.40 7.02 -18.20
CA ASN A 5 31.38 6.85 -19.24
C ASN A 5 30.90 5.39 -19.35
N SER A 6 31.78 4.42 -19.11
CA SER A 6 31.40 2.99 -19.06
C SER A 6 30.63 2.63 -17.80
N GLU A 7 31.00 3.21 -16.65
CA GLU A 7 30.30 3.00 -15.39
C GLU A 7 28.90 3.63 -15.41
N ASN A 8 28.76 4.85 -15.98
CA ASN A 8 27.47 5.48 -16.20
C ASN A 8 26.57 4.66 -17.11
N LYS A 9 27.10 4.13 -18.23
CA LYS A 9 26.32 3.28 -19.12
C LYS A 9 25.80 2.03 -18.39
N LYS A 10 26.61 1.42 -17.54
CA LYS A 10 26.21 0.25 -16.75
C LYS A 10 25.13 0.60 -15.70
N ILE A 11 25.16 1.80 -15.13
CA ILE A 11 24.10 2.29 -14.24
C ILE A 11 22.78 2.45 -15.03
N GLU A 12 22.82 3.00 -16.24
CA GLU A 12 21.62 3.13 -17.07
C GLU A 12 21.04 1.77 -17.45
N GLU A 13 21.88 0.80 -17.82
CA GLU A 13 21.42 -0.58 -18.07
C GLU A 13 20.75 -1.19 -16.82
N LEU A 14 21.30 -0.96 -15.62
CA LEU A 14 20.67 -1.39 -14.37
C LEU A 14 19.32 -0.70 -14.09
N ARG A 15 19.17 0.57 -14.48
CA ARG A 15 17.90 1.29 -14.35
C ARG A 15 16.83 0.76 -15.30
N GLU A 16 17.21 0.38 -16.52
CA GLU A 16 16.29 -0.29 -17.44
C GLU A 16 15.75 -1.60 -16.86
N PHE A 17 16.63 -2.41 -16.24
CA PHE A 17 16.19 -3.63 -15.54
C PHE A 17 15.24 -3.33 -14.36
N ILE A 18 15.46 -2.22 -13.63
CA ILE A 18 14.53 -1.80 -12.56
C ILE A 18 13.17 -1.43 -13.16
N ASN A 19 13.15 -0.66 -14.25
CA ASN A 19 11.90 -0.27 -14.91
C ASN A 19 11.08 -1.50 -15.36
N GLU A 20 11.74 -2.52 -15.93
CA GLU A 20 11.07 -3.77 -16.29
C GLU A 20 10.49 -4.52 -15.09
N ILE A 21 11.15 -4.45 -13.93
CA ILE A 21 10.65 -5.04 -12.69
C ILE A 21 9.45 -4.23 -12.19
N ASP A 22 9.51 -2.90 -12.25
CA ASP A 22 8.42 -2.02 -11.84
C ASP A 22 7.15 -2.24 -12.67
N ASP A 23 7.30 -2.43 -13.98
CA ASP A 23 6.18 -2.80 -14.86
C ASP A 23 5.53 -4.13 -14.45
N LYS A 24 6.35 -5.13 -14.09
CA LYS A 24 5.85 -6.42 -13.58
C LYS A 24 5.15 -6.25 -12.22
N ILE A 25 5.66 -5.38 -11.35
CA ILE A 25 5.01 -5.07 -10.07
C ILE A 25 3.61 -4.49 -10.32
N ILE A 26 3.47 -3.56 -11.28
CA ILE A 26 2.17 -2.98 -11.63
C ILE A 26 1.19 -4.04 -12.15
N ILE A 27 1.65 -4.94 -13.02
CA ILE A 27 0.83 -6.06 -13.51
C ILE A 27 0.32 -6.92 -12.34
N LEU A 28 1.21 -7.31 -11.42
CA LEU A 28 0.85 -8.11 -10.25
C LEU A 28 -0.12 -7.36 -9.30
N LEU A 29 0.03 -6.04 -9.17
CA LEU A 29 -0.88 -5.21 -8.39
C LEU A 29 -2.27 -5.14 -9.04
N ASN A 30 -2.35 -5.06 -10.37
CA ASN A 30 -3.61 -5.09 -11.11
C ASN A 30 -4.34 -6.43 -10.92
N GLU A 31 -3.65 -7.55 -11.11
CA GLU A 31 -4.20 -8.90 -10.87
C GLU A 31 -4.73 -9.03 -9.44
N ARG A 32 -3.95 -8.54 -8.46
CA ARG A 32 -4.38 -8.50 -7.06
C ARG A 32 -5.61 -7.62 -6.88
N GLY A 33 -5.69 -6.47 -7.57
CA GLY A 33 -6.83 -5.55 -7.57
C GLY A 33 -8.11 -6.20 -8.09
N GLU A 34 -8.04 -6.98 -9.16
CA GLU A 34 -9.20 -7.73 -9.68
C GLU A 34 -9.74 -8.74 -8.67
N ILE A 35 -8.85 -9.45 -7.98
CA ILE A 35 -9.25 -10.39 -6.92
C ILE A 35 -9.90 -9.62 -5.76
N VAL A 36 -9.34 -8.47 -5.39
CA VAL A 36 -9.90 -7.60 -4.35
C VAL A 36 -11.30 -7.10 -4.70
N LEU A 37 -11.55 -6.74 -5.97
CA LEU A 37 -12.89 -6.36 -6.45
C LEU A 37 -13.90 -7.51 -6.27
N LYS A 38 -13.51 -8.72 -6.66
CA LYS A 38 -14.35 -9.92 -6.49
C LYS A 38 -14.67 -10.15 -5.01
N ILE A 39 -13.68 -10.04 -4.13
CA ILE A 39 -13.86 -10.14 -2.67
C ILE A 39 -14.78 -9.04 -2.16
N GLY A 40 -14.61 -7.80 -2.61
CA GLY A 40 -15.45 -6.67 -2.23
C GLY A 40 -16.93 -6.89 -2.57
N ASN A 41 -17.21 -7.41 -3.78
CA ASN A 41 -18.56 -7.73 -4.21
C ASN A 41 -19.19 -8.84 -3.35
N LEU A 42 -18.44 -9.89 -3.03
CA LEU A 42 -18.91 -10.95 -2.13
C LEU A 42 -19.18 -10.42 -0.72
N LYS A 43 -18.29 -9.57 -0.19
CA LYS A 43 -18.49 -8.94 1.13
C LYS A 43 -19.75 -8.08 1.17
N LYS A 44 -20.05 -7.34 0.10
CA LYS A 44 -21.30 -6.56 -0.02
C LYS A 44 -22.54 -7.46 0.00
N ILE A 45 -22.50 -8.60 -0.70
CA ILE A 45 -23.61 -9.57 -0.70
C ILE A 45 -23.82 -10.18 0.70
N LEU A 46 -22.72 -10.43 1.42
CA LEU A 46 -22.72 -11.04 2.75
C LEU A 46 -22.87 -10.03 3.91
N ASP A 47 -23.07 -8.74 3.61
CA ASP A 47 -23.11 -7.64 4.59
C ASP A 47 -21.89 -7.61 5.55
N LEU A 48 -20.72 -7.97 5.02
CA LEU A 48 -19.46 -8.00 5.77
C LEU A 48 -18.69 -6.68 5.66
N ASN A 49 -18.10 -6.25 6.77
CA ASN A 49 -17.28 -5.06 6.80
C ASN A 49 -16.01 -5.21 5.94
N VAL A 50 -15.69 -4.17 5.17
CA VAL A 50 -14.49 -4.13 4.31
C VAL A 50 -13.23 -4.04 5.18
N PHE A 51 -13.29 -3.27 6.27
CA PHE A 51 -12.17 -3.10 7.20
C PHE A 51 -12.10 -4.27 8.19
N GLN A 52 -11.04 -5.06 8.10
CA GLN A 52 -10.80 -6.23 8.94
C GLN A 52 -9.36 -6.21 9.49
N PRO A 53 -9.12 -5.51 10.62
CA PRO A 53 -7.78 -5.27 11.16
C PRO A 53 -6.95 -6.54 11.41
N ILE A 54 -7.59 -7.59 11.89
CA ILE A 54 -6.95 -8.88 12.18
C ILE A 54 -6.34 -9.45 10.89
N ARG A 55 -7.14 -9.45 9.81
CA ARG A 55 -6.69 -9.94 8.50
C ARG A 55 -5.53 -9.11 7.95
N GLU A 56 -5.55 -7.79 8.11
CA GLU A 56 -4.46 -6.92 7.66
C GLU A 56 -3.15 -7.23 8.41
N LYS A 57 -3.24 -7.41 9.74
CA LYS A 57 -2.09 -7.79 10.57
C LYS A 57 -1.49 -9.12 10.13
N GLU A 58 -2.32 -10.14 9.90
CA GLU A 58 -1.87 -11.45 9.40
C GLU A 58 -1.14 -11.36 8.05
N ILE A 59 -1.64 -10.53 7.12
CA ILE A 59 -0.98 -10.33 5.83
C ILE A 59 0.40 -9.71 6.03
N ILE A 60 0.50 -8.67 6.85
CA ILE A 60 1.74 -7.96 7.11
C ILE A 60 2.76 -8.89 7.76
N GLU A 61 2.39 -9.60 8.82
CA GLU A 61 3.30 -10.55 9.51
C GLU A 61 3.78 -11.65 8.58
N ARG A 62 2.90 -12.18 7.71
CA ARG A 62 3.27 -13.20 6.72
C ARG A 62 4.24 -12.68 5.67
N ILE A 63 4.14 -11.42 5.24
CA ILE A 63 5.00 -10.87 4.17
C ILE A 63 6.33 -10.33 4.72
N LYS A 64 6.37 -9.81 5.95
CA LYS A 64 7.60 -9.38 6.60
C LYS A 64 8.71 -10.44 6.57
N THR A 65 8.35 -11.72 6.70
CA THR A 65 9.29 -12.84 6.71
C THR A 65 9.76 -13.29 5.32
N LYS A 66 9.16 -12.75 4.24
CA LYS A 66 9.50 -13.16 2.86
C LYS A 66 10.61 -12.34 2.22
N SER A 67 10.87 -11.14 2.73
CA SER A 67 11.93 -10.28 2.20
C SER A 67 13.26 -10.59 2.88
N SER A 68 14.30 -10.83 2.08
CA SER A 68 15.68 -10.96 2.54
C SER A 68 16.51 -9.68 2.38
N ILE A 69 16.03 -8.73 1.58
CA ILE A 69 16.76 -7.48 1.23
C ILE A 69 16.18 -6.28 1.97
N LEU A 70 14.86 -6.08 1.88
CA LEU A 70 14.18 -4.97 2.55
C LEU A 70 13.93 -5.30 4.01
N LYS A 71 14.18 -4.31 4.88
CA LYS A 71 13.91 -4.42 6.32
C LYS A 71 12.41 -4.64 6.57
N PRO A 72 12.02 -5.37 7.64
CA PRO A 72 10.61 -5.64 7.95
C PRO A 72 9.74 -4.38 8.08
N MET A 73 10.27 -3.28 8.61
CA MET A 73 9.54 -2.01 8.72
C MET A 73 9.21 -1.40 7.35
N SER A 74 10.13 -1.49 6.38
CA SER A 74 9.91 -0.99 5.02
C SER A 74 8.84 -1.82 4.30
N ILE A 75 8.90 -3.15 4.45
CA ILE A 75 7.88 -4.05 3.92
C ILE A 75 6.51 -3.74 4.50
N GLU A 76 6.43 -3.53 5.81
CA GLU A 76 5.17 -3.14 6.45
C GLU A 76 4.60 -1.84 5.88
N ALA A 77 5.41 -0.81 5.72
CA ALA A 77 4.97 0.47 5.16
C ALA A 77 4.41 0.31 3.74
N ILE A 78 5.12 -0.40 2.86
CA ILE A 78 4.68 -0.69 1.49
C ILE A 78 3.36 -1.46 1.49
N TRP A 79 3.25 -2.51 2.32
CA TRP A 79 2.04 -3.33 2.35
C TRP A 79 0.84 -2.60 2.95
N ARG A 80 1.04 -1.71 3.93
CA ARG A 80 -0.02 -0.85 4.45
C ARG A 80 -0.60 0.04 3.35
N GLU A 81 0.25 0.56 2.47
CA GLU A 81 -0.17 1.38 1.34
C GLU A 81 -0.96 0.57 0.30
N ILE A 82 -0.47 -0.62 -0.07
CA ILE A 82 -1.19 -1.54 -0.96
C ILE A 82 -2.56 -1.92 -0.36
N LEU A 83 -2.61 -2.22 0.94
CA LEU A 83 -3.86 -2.54 1.65
C LEU A 83 -4.79 -1.33 1.74
N SER A 84 -4.26 -0.11 1.84
CA SER A 84 -5.04 1.13 1.80
C SER A 84 -5.71 1.29 0.43
N ALA A 85 -4.93 1.20 -0.66
CA ALA A 85 -5.45 1.25 -2.03
C ALA A 85 -6.52 0.16 -2.28
N SER A 86 -6.29 -1.06 -1.75
CA SER A 86 -7.25 -2.17 -1.86
C SER A 86 -8.60 -1.88 -1.23
N LYS A 87 -8.63 -1.12 -0.13
CA LYS A 87 -9.88 -0.76 0.55
C LYS A 87 -10.65 0.27 -0.27
N LEU A 88 -9.95 1.24 -0.85
CA LEU A 88 -10.57 2.25 -1.74
C LEU A 88 -11.27 1.58 -2.93
N ILE A 89 -10.62 0.60 -3.56
CA ILE A 89 -11.18 -0.18 -4.68
C ILE A 89 -12.49 -0.91 -4.28
N GLN A 90 -12.63 -1.34 -3.02
CA GLN A 90 -13.84 -1.99 -2.52
C GLN A 90 -14.98 -1.00 -2.21
N GLY A 91 -14.75 0.30 -2.37
CA GLY A 91 -15.68 1.38 -2.02
C GLY A 91 -15.61 1.80 -0.55
N PHE A 92 -14.51 1.49 0.14
CA PHE A 92 -14.31 1.95 1.51
C PHE A 92 -14.02 3.46 1.51
N ILE A 93 -14.93 4.23 2.10
CA ILE A 93 -14.76 5.67 2.28
C ILE A 93 -14.12 5.90 3.64
N ASN A 94 -12.91 6.48 3.66
CA ASN A 94 -12.24 6.89 4.90
C ASN A 94 -12.87 8.18 5.46
N ARG A 95 -14.14 8.15 5.84
CA ARG A 95 -14.73 9.22 6.64
C ARG A 95 -14.59 8.86 8.11
N ILE A 96 -13.81 9.66 8.83
CA ILE A 96 -13.48 9.42 10.23
C ILE A 96 -13.93 10.61 11.03
N GLY A 97 -14.81 10.36 12.00
CA GLY A 97 -15.16 11.35 13.00
C GLY A 97 -14.03 11.47 14.01
N PHE A 98 -13.67 12.69 14.37
CA PHE A 98 -12.81 13.00 15.50
C PHE A 98 -13.54 13.96 16.44
N LEU A 99 -13.24 13.89 17.74
CA LEU A 99 -13.94 14.69 18.74
C LEU A 99 -13.24 16.05 18.92
N GLY A 100 -13.78 17.11 18.34
CA GLY A 100 -13.30 18.49 18.50
C GLY A 100 -13.19 19.27 17.19
N PRO A 101 -12.84 20.56 17.23
CA PRO A 101 -12.60 21.36 16.01
C PRO A 101 -11.34 20.91 15.26
N VAL A 102 -11.24 21.29 13.99
CA VAL A 102 -10.05 21.06 13.15
C VAL A 102 -8.81 21.63 13.85
N GLY A 103 -7.76 20.81 13.98
CA GLY A 103 -6.49 21.19 14.58
C GLY A 103 -6.28 20.78 16.05
N THR A 104 -7.23 20.09 16.68
CA THR A 104 -7.07 19.53 18.04
C THR A 104 -6.15 18.30 18.08
N PHE A 105 -5.79 17.87 19.29
CA PHE A 105 -5.04 16.63 19.51
C PHE A 105 -5.75 15.39 18.93
N THR A 106 -7.09 15.34 19.00
CA THR A 106 -7.89 14.26 18.42
C THR A 106 -7.88 14.32 16.90
N HIS A 107 -7.90 15.52 16.30
CA HIS A 107 -7.70 15.71 14.86
C HIS A 107 -6.30 15.26 14.43
N GLN A 108 -5.25 15.67 15.14
CA GLN A 108 -3.87 15.28 14.85
C GLN A 108 -3.64 13.77 15.02
N ALA A 109 -4.23 13.15 16.05
CA ALA A 109 -4.17 11.70 16.24
C ALA A 109 -4.93 10.96 15.11
N ALA A 110 -6.10 11.48 14.70
CA ALA A 110 -6.84 10.93 13.58
C ALA A 110 -6.04 11.02 12.27
N LEU A 111 -5.37 12.14 12.00
CA LEU A 111 -4.48 12.29 10.84
C LEU A 111 -3.26 11.36 10.92
N GLY A 112 -2.68 11.17 12.10
CA GLY A 112 -1.54 10.26 12.30
C GLY A 112 -1.91 8.79 12.07
N TYR A 113 -3.09 8.37 12.52
CA TYR A 113 -3.60 7.01 12.34
C TYR A 113 -4.24 6.78 10.98
N PHE A 114 -4.82 7.82 10.38
CA PHE A 114 -5.56 7.78 9.13
C PHE A 114 -5.19 8.96 8.23
N PRO A 115 -3.99 8.97 7.64
CA PRO A 115 -3.47 10.12 6.87
C PRO A 115 -4.29 10.47 5.63
N LYS A 116 -5.20 9.57 5.20
CA LYS A 116 -6.04 9.69 4.00
C LYS A 116 -7.53 9.82 4.32
N ALA A 117 -7.87 10.10 5.57
CA ALA A 117 -9.24 10.33 5.98
C ALA A 117 -9.52 11.84 5.99
N GLY A 118 -10.39 12.31 5.09
CA GLY A 118 -10.91 13.67 5.13
C GLY A 118 -10.08 14.76 4.42
N THR A 119 -9.30 14.43 3.39
CA THR A 119 -8.68 15.43 2.51
C THR A 119 -9.32 15.44 1.13
N GLU A 120 -10.64 15.65 1.08
CA GLU A 120 -11.39 16.35 0.01
C GLU A 120 -12.64 16.98 0.65
#